data_AF-A0A1I7XED9-F1
#
_entry.id   AF-A0A1I7XED9-F1
#
_cell.length_a   1.000
_cell.length_b   1.000
_cell.length_c   1.000
_cell.angle_alpha   90.00
_cell.angle_beta   90.00
_cell.angle_gamma   90.00
#
_symmetry.space_group_name_H-M   'P 1'
#
loop_
_entity.id
_entity.type
_entity.pdbx_description
1 polymer ?
#
loop_
_entity_poly.entity_id
_entity_poly.type
_entity_poly.pdbx_seq_one_letter_code
_entity_poly.pdbx_strand_id
1 'polypeptide(L)'
;MYVEQNKKGNMTKHGGLGLLPGGGLTVVPPTDWERIERSTELTGDIVFDESRALRAAAARENAGREWSRIVVQPVTGIVNDSQMNAGALATLRGRVVRYVIRSDRVVLGRSTPKVKAEVNLAMEGPALKVSRKQAVIERQPATGEFMITNLGRRPIFVDGKSLIQNGKTHLVDNSIIQIALIRLVFRVGP
;
A
#
# COMPACT_ATOMS: atom_id res chain seq x y z
N MET A 1 -33.18 -33.97 20.52
CA MET A 1 -32.22 -34.66 21.41
C MET A 1 -33.00 -35.18 22.60
N TYR A 2 -32.76 -36.40 23.02
CA TYR A 2 -33.19 -36.87 24.34
C TYR A 2 -31.95 -37.27 25.14
N VAL A 3 -31.99 -37.03 26.44
CA VAL A 3 -30.89 -37.32 27.36
C VAL A 3 -31.38 -38.36 28.34
N GLU A 4 -30.65 -39.46 28.46
CA GLU A 4 -30.94 -40.52 29.41
C GLU A 4 -29.84 -40.53 30.48
N GLN A 5 -30.26 -40.58 31.76
CA GLN A 5 -29.36 -40.71 32.91
C GLN A 5 -29.38 -42.16 33.36
N ASN A 6 -28.21 -42.78 33.46
CA ASN A 6 -28.11 -44.09 34.08
C ASN A 6 -28.04 -43.97 35.61
N LYS A 7 -28.28 -45.08 36.32
CA LYS A 7 -28.32 -45.14 37.80
C LYS A 7 -27.00 -44.76 38.50
N LYS A 8 -25.92 -44.51 37.75
CA LYS A 8 -24.63 -44.02 38.27
C LYS A 8 -24.41 -42.52 38.02
N GLY A 9 -25.41 -41.80 37.50
CA GLY A 9 -25.40 -40.35 37.33
C GLY A 9 -24.70 -39.86 36.05
N ASN A 10 -24.23 -40.75 35.17
CA ASN A 10 -23.63 -40.34 33.91
C ASN A 10 -24.72 -40.08 32.85
N MET A 11 -24.63 -38.92 32.20
CA MET A 11 -25.54 -38.49 31.12
C MET A 11 -24.95 -38.90 29.76
N THR A 12 -25.72 -39.61 28.94
CA THR A 12 -25.34 -39.91 27.55
C THR A 12 -26.32 -39.22 26.60
N LYS A 13 -25.81 -38.38 25.69
CA LYS A 13 -26.63 -37.63 24.73
C LYS A 13 -26.73 -38.43 23.42
N HIS A 14 -27.94 -38.77 23.00
CA HIS A 14 -28.18 -39.36 21.70
C HIS A 14 -28.62 -38.28 20.68
N GLY A 15 -27.96 -38.29 19.51
CA GLY A 15 -28.27 -37.38 18.41
C GLY A 15 -29.72 -37.54 17.93
N GLY A 16 -30.41 -36.42 17.72
CA GLY A 16 -31.81 -36.43 17.27
C GLY A 16 -31.93 -36.63 15.76
N LEU A 17 -32.87 -37.47 15.34
CA LEU A 17 -33.27 -37.63 13.94
C LEU A 17 -34.03 -36.39 13.46
N GLY A 18 -33.65 -35.87 12.28
CA GLY A 18 -34.36 -34.80 11.58
C GLY A 18 -34.80 -35.26 10.19
N LEU A 19 -35.99 -34.85 9.76
CA LEU A 19 -36.58 -35.21 8.46
C LEU A 19 -36.54 -34.00 7.51
N LEU A 20 -36.10 -34.21 6.27
CA LEU A 20 -36.28 -33.27 5.15
C LEU A 20 -37.32 -33.84 4.16
N PRO A 21 -37.94 -33.01 3.31
CA PRO A 21 -39.09 -33.43 2.50
C PRO A 21 -38.61 -34.33 1.35
N GLY A 22 -38.70 -35.64 1.56
CA GLY A 22 -38.24 -36.64 0.60
C GLY A 22 -37.83 -37.97 1.23
N GLY A 23 -38.62 -38.50 2.17
CA GLY A 23 -38.79 -39.95 2.42
C GLY A 23 -37.61 -40.87 2.74
N GLY A 24 -36.38 -40.40 2.98
CA GLY A 24 -35.23 -41.25 3.33
C GLY A 24 -34.57 -40.88 4.67
N LEU A 25 -34.34 -41.87 5.55
CA LEU A 25 -33.57 -41.72 6.79
C LEU A 25 -32.06 -41.81 6.49
N THR A 26 -31.28 -40.76 6.76
CA THR A 26 -29.81 -40.83 6.80
C THR A 26 -29.26 -40.20 8.08
N VAL A 27 -28.10 -40.69 8.54
CA VAL A 27 -27.40 -40.17 9.72
C VAL A 27 -26.72 -38.85 9.34
N VAL A 28 -27.21 -37.74 9.87
CA VAL A 28 -26.51 -36.43 9.81
C VAL A 28 -25.32 -36.50 10.77
N PRO A 29 -24.07 -36.30 10.32
CA PRO A 29 -22.95 -36.23 11.24
C PRO A 29 -23.14 -35.04 12.18
N PRO A 30 -22.84 -35.17 13.49
CA PRO A 30 -22.98 -34.07 14.43
C PRO A 30 -22.15 -32.87 13.95
N THR A 31 -22.74 -31.68 13.96
CA THR A 31 -21.96 -30.43 13.97
C THR A 31 -21.00 -30.52 15.14
N ASP A 32 -19.74 -30.72 14.79
CA ASP A 32 -18.66 -31.16 15.68
C ASP A 32 -18.14 -29.98 16.51
N TRP A 33 -19.00 -29.49 17.41
CA TRP A 33 -18.67 -28.45 18.37
C TRP A 33 -17.68 -28.94 19.44
N GLU A 34 -17.61 -30.26 19.68
CA GLU A 34 -16.62 -30.89 20.56
C GLU A 34 -15.19 -30.83 20.02
N ARG A 35 -15.00 -30.72 18.69
CA ARG A 35 -13.67 -30.54 18.10
C ARG A 35 -13.12 -29.12 18.29
N ILE A 36 -14.01 -28.14 18.46
CA ILE A 36 -13.64 -26.75 18.73
C ILE A 36 -13.35 -26.57 20.23
N GLU A 37 -14.07 -27.26 21.12
CA GLU A 37 -13.81 -27.22 22.56
C GLU A 37 -12.53 -27.99 22.97
N ARG A 38 -12.05 -28.93 22.16
CA ARG A 38 -10.82 -29.69 22.44
C ARG A 38 -9.51 -28.98 22.07
N SER A 39 -9.53 -27.78 21.49
CA SER A 39 -8.29 -27.06 21.13
C SER A 39 -7.83 -26.04 22.16
N THR A 40 -8.33 -26.10 23.40
CA THR A 40 -7.85 -25.24 24.49
C THR A 40 -7.32 -26.11 25.63
N GLU A 41 -6.02 -26.38 25.61
CA GLU A 41 -5.32 -26.86 26.80
C GLU A 41 -5.40 -25.75 27.86
N LEU A 42 -6.10 -26.03 28.96
CA LEU A 42 -6.25 -25.18 30.16
C LEU A 42 -4.97 -25.15 31.00
N THR A 43 -3.81 -25.17 30.37
CA THR A 43 -2.50 -24.92 30.98
C THR A 43 -2.02 -23.58 30.49
N GLY A 44 -2.68 -22.51 30.95
CA GLY A 44 -2.13 -21.18 31.31
C GLY A 44 -1.19 -20.40 30.39
N ASP A 45 -0.60 -20.99 29.37
CA ASP A 45 0.35 -20.41 28.46
C ASP A 45 -0.26 -20.50 27.07
N ILE A 46 -1.26 -19.65 26.87
CA ILE A 46 -1.48 -19.12 25.54
C ILE A 46 -0.18 -18.37 25.24
N VAL A 47 0.78 -19.01 24.56
CA VAL A 47 1.71 -18.26 23.72
C VAL A 47 0.86 -17.76 22.57
N PHE A 48 -0.03 -16.84 22.91
CA PHE A 48 -0.58 -15.90 21.98
C PHE A 48 0.68 -15.29 21.43
N ASP A 49 0.96 -15.59 20.17
CA ASP A 49 2.03 -14.96 19.44
C ASP A 49 1.59 -13.50 19.31
N GLU A 50 1.61 -12.77 20.43
CA GLU A 50 1.31 -11.36 20.55
C GLU A 50 2.18 -10.64 19.54
N SER A 51 3.41 -11.12 19.34
CA SER A 51 4.29 -10.67 18.28
C SER A 51 3.69 -10.83 16.88
N ARG A 52 3.07 -11.97 16.51
CA ARG A 52 2.41 -12.16 15.21
C ARG A 52 1.05 -11.50 15.11
N ALA A 53 0.26 -11.48 16.17
CA ALA A 53 -1.02 -10.78 16.21
C ALA A 53 -0.82 -9.26 16.16
N LEU A 54 0.16 -8.72 16.89
CA LEU A 54 0.61 -7.33 16.82
C LEU A 54 1.29 -7.03 15.48
N ARG A 55 2.13 -7.93 14.92
CA ARG A 55 2.69 -7.75 13.57
C ARG A 55 1.61 -7.79 12.49
N ALA A 56 0.59 -8.63 12.63
CA ALA A 56 -0.53 -8.72 11.69
C ALA A 56 -1.49 -7.53 11.85
N ALA A 57 -1.74 -7.07 13.07
CA ALA A 57 -2.49 -5.86 13.37
C ALA A 57 -1.74 -4.61 12.90
N ALA A 58 -0.43 -4.52 13.13
CA ALA A 58 0.44 -3.48 12.59
C ALA A 58 0.54 -3.56 11.07
N ALA A 59 0.58 -4.75 10.46
CA ALA A 59 0.54 -4.91 9.00
C ALA A 59 -0.83 -4.50 8.43
N ARG A 60 -1.91 -4.69 9.18
CA ARG A 60 -3.28 -4.28 8.83
C ARG A 60 -3.51 -2.79 9.09
N GLU A 61 -2.88 -2.20 10.10
CA GLU A 61 -2.77 -0.76 10.34
C GLU A 61 -1.90 -0.09 9.26
N ASN A 62 -0.82 -0.74 8.83
CA ASN A 62 0.03 -0.34 7.70
C ASN A 62 -0.71 -0.49 6.35
N ALA A 63 -1.68 -1.41 6.25
CA ALA A 63 -2.63 -1.46 5.15
C ALA A 63 -3.69 -0.34 5.26
N GLY A 64 -4.08 0.06 6.48
CA GLY A 64 -4.90 1.24 6.78
C GLY A 64 -4.18 2.58 6.54
N ARG A 65 -2.85 2.58 6.41
CA ARG A 65 -2.07 3.65 5.74
C ARG A 65 -2.25 3.62 4.22
N GLU A 66 -3.44 3.26 3.73
CA GLU A 66 -3.89 3.37 2.34
C GLU A 66 -4.05 4.84 1.89
N TRP A 67 -3.23 5.72 2.45
CA TRP A 67 -2.92 7.01 1.85
C TRP A 67 -2.14 6.68 0.58
N SER A 68 -2.74 6.89 -0.58
CA SER A 68 -2.09 6.64 -1.87
C SER A 68 -0.64 7.16 -1.84
N ARG A 69 0.33 6.30 -2.20
CA ARG A 69 1.78 6.62 -2.19
C ARG A 69 2.08 7.95 -2.90
N ILE A 70 1.25 8.24 -3.90
CA ILE A 70 1.14 9.51 -4.58
C ILE A 70 -0.31 9.98 -4.51
N VAL A 71 -0.53 11.24 -4.13
CA VAL A 71 -1.81 11.93 -4.37
C VAL A 71 -1.61 12.98 -5.44
N VAL A 72 -2.44 12.94 -6.48
CA VAL A 72 -2.40 13.88 -7.60
C VAL A 72 -3.46 14.95 -7.39
N GLN A 73 -3.07 16.20 -7.50
CA GLN A 73 -3.95 17.36 -7.34
C GLN A 73 -3.82 18.28 -8.56
N PRO A 74 -4.92 18.88 -9.06
CA PRO A 74 -4.83 19.91 -10.08
C PRO A 74 -4.19 21.18 -9.53
N VAL A 75 -3.38 21.84 -10.34
CA VAL A 75 -2.85 23.18 -10.04
C VAL A 75 -3.92 24.18 -10.44
N THR A 76 -4.65 24.72 -9.45
CA THR A 76 -5.70 25.73 -9.66
C THR A 76 -5.31 27.03 -8.95
N GLY A 77 -5.42 28.17 -9.65
CA GLY A 77 -5.23 29.50 -9.06
C GLY A 77 -3.92 29.70 -8.29
N ILE A 78 -4.00 30.37 -7.14
CA ILE A 78 -2.88 30.60 -6.22
C ILE A 78 -2.65 29.30 -5.44
N VAL A 79 -1.60 28.55 -5.82
CA VAL A 79 -1.22 27.34 -5.11
C VAL A 79 -0.62 27.73 -3.76
N ASN A 80 -1.31 27.37 -2.68
CA ASN A 80 -0.75 27.51 -1.35
C ASN A 80 0.20 26.32 -1.09
N ASP A 81 1.49 26.52 -1.35
CA ASP A 81 2.53 25.51 -1.11
C ASP A 81 2.71 25.19 0.39
N SER A 82 2.14 26.01 1.29
CA SER A 82 2.12 25.71 2.73
C SER A 82 1.08 24.66 3.14
N GLN A 83 0.11 24.35 2.26
CA GLN A 83 -0.84 23.26 2.47
C GLN A 83 -0.28 21.94 1.94
N MET A 84 0.79 21.45 2.57
CA MET A 84 1.19 20.06 2.41
C MET A 84 0.33 19.20 3.32
N ASN A 85 -0.35 18.22 2.74
CA ASN A 85 -1.16 17.27 3.51
C ASN A 85 -0.29 16.55 4.54
N ALA A 86 -0.84 16.23 5.71
CA ALA A 86 -0.16 15.40 6.71
C ALA A 86 0.47 14.14 6.05
N GLY A 87 1.71 13.80 6.42
CA GLY A 87 2.42 12.64 5.87
C GLY A 87 2.97 12.80 4.45
N ALA A 88 3.00 14.02 3.88
CA ALA A 88 3.74 14.30 2.66
C ALA A 88 5.26 14.36 2.94
N LEU A 89 6.03 13.51 2.25
CA LEU A 89 7.49 13.52 2.30
C LEU A 89 8.08 14.57 1.34
N ALA A 90 7.42 14.77 0.20
CA ALA A 90 7.83 15.74 -0.82
C ALA A 90 6.66 16.06 -1.75
N THR A 91 6.83 17.07 -2.61
CA THR A 91 5.94 17.32 -3.74
C THR A 91 6.70 17.55 -5.04
N LEU A 92 6.08 17.15 -6.15
CA LEU A 92 6.47 17.54 -7.51
C LEU A 92 5.38 18.41 -8.08
N ARG A 93 5.67 19.70 -8.29
CA ARG A 93 4.72 20.65 -8.85
C ARG A 93 5.03 20.91 -10.32
N GLY A 94 4.09 20.58 -11.19
CA GLY A 94 4.08 21.00 -12.58
C GLY A 94 3.25 22.26 -12.81
N ARG A 95 2.96 22.56 -14.07
CA ARG A 95 2.02 23.57 -14.55
C ARG A 95 0.57 23.13 -14.36
N VAL A 96 0.26 21.86 -14.59
CA VAL A 96 -1.12 21.35 -14.59
C VAL A 96 -1.43 20.55 -13.33
N VAL A 97 -0.47 19.77 -12.85
CA VAL A 97 -0.66 18.86 -11.72
C VAL A 97 0.43 18.98 -10.67
N ARG A 98 0.04 18.75 -9.41
CA ARG A 98 0.91 18.60 -8.26
C ARG A 98 0.82 17.16 -7.77
N TYR A 99 1.97 16.50 -7.63
CA TYR A 99 2.08 15.15 -7.07
C TYR A 99 2.59 15.26 -5.63
N VAL A 100 1.78 14.85 -4.67
CA VAL A 100 2.14 14.74 -3.26
C VAL A 100 2.72 13.35 -3.01
N ILE A 101 4.00 13.28 -2.65
CA ILE A 101 4.75 12.04 -2.42
C ILE A 101 4.67 11.65 -0.95
N ARG A 102 4.28 10.41 -0.67
CA ARG A 102 4.16 9.84 0.69
C ARG A 102 4.95 8.54 0.88
N SER A 103 5.80 8.20 -0.08
CA SER A 103 6.59 6.97 -0.09
C SER A 103 8.07 7.33 -0.29
N ASP A 104 8.98 6.64 0.41
CA ASP A 104 10.43 6.86 0.28
C ASP A 104 10.95 6.50 -1.10
N ARG A 105 10.19 5.77 -1.91
CA ARG A 105 10.55 5.43 -3.28
C ARG A 105 9.36 5.59 -4.21
N VAL A 106 9.55 6.34 -5.29
CA VAL A 106 8.53 6.58 -6.31
C VAL A 106 9.10 6.57 -7.73
N VAL A 107 8.39 5.95 -8.66
CA VAL A 107 8.78 5.87 -10.08
C VAL A 107 8.01 6.89 -10.91
N LEU A 108 8.74 7.70 -11.67
CA LEU A 108 8.23 8.68 -12.60
C LEU A 108 8.33 8.16 -14.04
N GLY A 109 7.32 8.43 -14.85
CA GLY A 109 7.37 8.09 -16.27
C GLY A 109 6.06 8.31 -17.00
N ARG A 110 6.00 7.82 -18.24
CA ARG A 110 4.77 7.81 -19.05
C ARG A 110 3.99 6.53 -18.78
N SER A 111 2.79 6.66 -18.21
CA SER A 111 1.89 5.51 -18.11
C SER A 111 1.32 5.11 -19.47
N THR A 112 1.13 3.81 -19.65
CA THR A 112 0.41 3.19 -20.76
C THR A 112 -0.64 2.23 -20.20
N PRO A 113 -1.51 1.63 -21.03
CA PRO A 113 -2.44 0.59 -20.55
C PRO A 113 -1.72 -0.60 -19.89
N LYS A 114 -0.50 -0.93 -20.34
CA LYS A 114 0.30 -2.07 -19.85
C LYS A 114 1.21 -1.74 -18.68
N VAL A 115 1.59 -0.47 -18.50
CA VAL A 115 2.58 -0.05 -17.50
C VAL A 115 2.08 1.23 -16.85
N LYS A 116 1.85 1.20 -15.54
CA LYS A 116 1.50 2.40 -14.76
C LYS A 116 2.73 2.89 -14.01
N ALA A 117 3.07 4.16 -14.23
CA ALA A 117 4.02 4.87 -13.39
C ALA A 117 3.27 5.48 -12.21
N GLU A 118 3.88 5.51 -11.03
CA GLU A 118 3.28 6.12 -9.82
C GLU A 118 3.10 7.63 -10.02
N VAL A 119 4.11 8.28 -10.60
CA VAL A 119 4.01 9.66 -11.09
C VAL A 119 3.87 9.64 -12.61
N ASN A 120 2.63 9.76 -13.08
CA ASN A 120 2.32 9.73 -14.51
C ASN A 120 2.51 11.09 -15.17
N LEU A 121 3.68 11.29 -15.77
CA LEU A 121 4.05 12.54 -16.45
C LEU A 121 3.15 12.89 -17.65
N ALA A 122 2.36 11.95 -18.17
CA ALA A 122 1.37 12.26 -19.21
C ALA A 122 0.21 13.14 -18.72
N MET A 123 0.01 13.28 -17.40
CA MET A 123 -0.99 14.19 -16.83
C MET A 123 -0.55 15.66 -16.87
N GLU A 124 0.74 15.91 -17.11
CA GLU A 124 1.33 17.24 -17.11
C GLU A 124 1.45 17.83 -18.52
N GLY A 125 1.70 16.98 -19.53
CA GLY A 125 1.82 17.42 -20.91
C GLY A 125 2.26 16.32 -21.88
N PRO A 126 2.70 16.70 -23.10
CA PRO A 126 3.11 15.75 -24.14
C PRO A 126 4.28 14.86 -23.68
N ALA A 127 3.96 13.65 -23.24
CA ALA A 127 4.92 12.72 -22.66
C ALA A 127 5.46 11.68 -23.67
N LEU A 128 5.17 11.78 -24.97
CA LEU A 128 5.54 10.73 -25.95
C LEU A 128 7.04 10.42 -25.96
N LYS A 129 7.87 11.43 -25.69
CA LYS A 129 9.34 11.30 -25.60
C LYS A 129 9.83 10.77 -24.24
N VAL A 130 8.96 10.63 -23.25
CA VAL A 130 9.26 10.19 -21.90
C VAL A 130 9.18 8.66 -21.81
N SER A 131 10.18 8.04 -21.20
CA SER A 131 10.19 6.59 -21.00
C SER A 131 9.08 6.17 -20.04
N ARG A 132 8.60 4.92 -20.17
CA ARG A 132 7.58 4.37 -19.26
C ARG A 132 8.05 4.33 -17.80
N LYS A 133 9.34 4.09 -17.60
CA LYS A 133 10.08 4.29 -16.35
C LYS A 133 11.25 5.22 -16.67
N GLN A 134 11.06 6.51 -16.42
CA GLN A 134 12.04 7.53 -16.79
C GLN A 134 12.96 7.86 -15.62
N ALA A 135 12.42 7.95 -14.41
CA ALA A 135 13.19 8.27 -13.23
C ALA A 135 12.67 7.50 -12.03
N VAL A 136 13.52 7.37 -11.03
CA VAL A 136 13.11 7.00 -9.67
C VAL A 136 13.61 8.09 -8.72
N ILE A 137 12.72 8.54 -7.83
CA ILE A 137 13.11 9.37 -6.69
C ILE A 137 13.10 8.47 -5.47
N GLU A 138 14.20 8.52 -4.72
CA GLU A 138 14.43 7.75 -3.51
C GLU A 138 14.82 8.69 -2.38
N ARG A 139 14.19 8.55 -1.22
CA ARG A 139 14.52 9.22 0.04
C ARG A 139 15.30 8.25 0.90
N GLN A 140 16.43 8.67 1.43
CA GLN A 140 17.19 7.89 2.39
C GLN A 140 16.54 8.03 3.77
N PRO A 141 16.03 6.95 4.40
CA PRO A 141 15.27 7.08 5.65
C PRO A 141 16.08 7.65 6.82
N ALA A 142 17.40 7.39 6.85
CA ALA A 142 18.29 7.82 7.91
C ALA A 142 18.62 9.33 7.87
N THR A 143 18.83 9.89 6.67
CA THR A 143 19.23 11.30 6.49
C THR A 143 18.07 12.19 6.06
N GLY A 144 17.02 11.60 5.50
CA GLY A 144 15.92 12.32 4.84
C GLY A 144 16.27 12.89 3.47
N GLU A 145 17.48 12.63 2.96
CA GLU A 145 17.94 13.16 1.69
C GLU A 145 17.24 12.50 0.50
N PHE A 146 16.93 13.30 -0.51
CA PHE A 146 16.34 12.81 -1.75
C PHE A 146 17.36 12.71 -2.86
N MET A 147 17.23 11.64 -3.63
CA MET A 147 18.03 11.36 -4.80
C MET A 147 17.14 11.03 -5.97
N ILE A 148 17.51 11.51 -7.16
CA ILE A 148 16.90 11.11 -8.42
C ILE A 148 17.88 10.31 -9.26
N THR A 149 17.42 9.17 -9.78
CA THR A 149 18.18 8.37 -10.74
C THR A 149 17.45 8.35 -12.08
N ASN A 150 18.17 8.63 -13.17
CA ASN A 150 17.62 8.50 -14.51
C ASN A 150 17.64 7.04 -14.96
N LEU A 151 16.47 6.44 -15.16
CA LEU A 151 16.32 5.07 -15.67
C LEU A 151 16.06 5.02 -17.17
N GLY A 152 15.63 6.15 -17.74
CA GLY A 152 15.18 6.25 -19.11
C GLY A 152 16.30 6.62 -20.10
N ARG A 153 16.00 6.51 -21.39
CA ARG A 153 16.94 6.85 -22.47
C ARG A 153 17.16 8.36 -22.60
N ARG A 154 16.14 9.17 -22.27
CA ARG A 154 16.25 10.63 -22.36
C ARG A 154 17.05 11.17 -21.16
N PRO A 155 17.93 12.17 -21.37
CA PRO A 155 18.49 12.90 -20.25
C PRO A 155 17.40 13.57 -19.41
N ILE A 156 17.65 13.64 -18.11
CA ILE A 156 16.91 14.49 -17.17
C ILE A 156 17.81 15.68 -16.88
N PHE A 157 17.27 16.90 -16.83
CA PHE A 157 18.04 18.04 -16.36
C PHE A 157 17.58 18.38 -14.95
N VAL A 158 18.52 18.41 -14.00
CA VAL A 158 18.28 18.81 -12.61
C VAL A 158 19.06 20.10 -12.39
N ASP A 159 18.35 21.20 -12.12
CA ASP A 159 18.95 22.53 -11.93
C ASP A 159 19.88 22.94 -13.10
N GLY A 160 19.45 22.62 -14.32
CA GLY A 160 20.18 22.88 -15.57
C GLY A 160 21.30 21.87 -15.89
N LYS A 161 21.65 20.98 -14.95
CA LYS A 161 22.70 19.96 -15.15
C LYS A 161 22.11 18.70 -15.77
N SER A 162 22.75 18.20 -16.82
CA SER A 162 22.32 16.99 -17.52
C SER A 162 22.65 15.73 -16.71
N LEU A 163 21.64 14.88 -16.53
CA LEU A 163 21.71 13.57 -15.91
C LEU A 163 21.39 12.51 -16.96
N ILE A 164 22.43 11.86 -17.49
CA ILE A 164 22.31 10.79 -18.49
C ILE A 164 21.75 9.51 -17.88
N GLN A 165 21.47 8.50 -18.72
CA GLN A 165 20.93 7.23 -18.26
C GLN A 165 21.84 6.58 -17.19
N ASN A 166 21.23 6.05 -16.14
CA ASN A 166 21.84 5.52 -14.92
C ASN A 166 22.59 6.54 -14.06
N GLY A 167 22.62 7.81 -14.45
CA GLY A 167 23.13 8.90 -13.61
C GLY A 167 22.21 9.13 -12.40
N LYS A 168 22.81 9.52 -11.28
CA LYS A 168 22.12 9.87 -10.02
C LYS A 168 22.59 11.22 -9.50
N THR A 169 21.70 12.00 -8.91
CA THR A 169 22.03 13.27 -8.24
C THR A 169 21.05 13.60 -7.12
N HIS A 170 21.44 14.50 -6.22
CA HIS A 170 20.62 14.93 -5.11
C HIS A 170 19.50 15.85 -5.59
N LEU A 171 18.36 15.76 -4.91
CA LEU A 171 17.28 16.73 -4.99
C LEU A 171 17.22 17.51 -3.68
N VAL A 172 17.31 18.83 -3.77
CA VAL A 172 17.15 19.74 -2.64
C VAL A 172 15.85 20.53 -2.81
N ASP A 173 15.41 21.22 -1.76
CA ASP A 173 14.20 22.04 -1.86
C ASP A 173 14.35 23.07 -2.99
N ASN A 174 13.33 23.17 -3.84
CA ASN A 174 13.29 23.97 -5.07
C ASN A 174 14.11 23.44 -6.27
N SER A 175 14.67 22.24 -6.20
CA SER A 175 15.30 21.64 -7.39
C SER A 175 14.31 21.58 -8.57
N ILE A 176 14.77 22.04 -9.73
CA ILE A 176 14.02 22.03 -10.98
C ILE A 176 14.37 20.77 -11.75
N ILE A 177 13.37 19.95 -12.05
CA ILE A 177 13.51 18.71 -12.82
C ILE A 177 12.87 18.91 -14.18
N GLN A 178 13.65 18.75 -15.25
CA GLN A 178 13.17 18.82 -16.63
C GLN A 178 13.35 17.49 -17.35
N ILE A 179 12.27 17.02 -17.97
CA ILE A 179 12.23 15.77 -18.73
C ILE A 179 11.45 16.06 -20.02
N ALA A 180 12.16 16.04 -21.16
CA ALA A 180 11.60 16.47 -22.44
C ALA A 180 10.97 17.88 -22.34
N LEU A 181 9.65 18.01 -22.51
CA LEU A 181 8.93 19.29 -22.42
C LEU A 181 8.29 19.55 -21.04
N ILE A 182 8.48 18.62 -20.10
CA ILE A 182 7.87 18.67 -18.77
C ILE A 182 8.89 19.26 -17.80
N ARG A 183 8.47 20.28 -17.05
CA ARG A 183 9.24 20.90 -15.97
C ARG A 183 8.47 20.75 -14.67
N LEU A 184 9.15 20.24 -13.66
CA LEU A 184 8.62 20.05 -12.31
C LEU A 184 9.51 20.80 -11.32
N VAL A 185 8.90 21.40 -10.30
CA VAL A 185 9.59 21.92 -9.12
C VAL A 185 9.46 20.89 -8.01
N PHE A 186 10.59 20.46 -7.47
CA PHE A 186 10.64 19.58 -6.31
C PHE A 186 10.62 20.42 -5.02
N ARG A 187 9.78 20.03 -4.06
CA ARG A 187 9.74 20.65 -2.73
C ARG A 187 9.81 19.55 -1.67
N VAL A 188 10.62 19.77 -0.64
CA VAL A 188 10.72 18.87 0.50
C VAL A 188 9.51 19.10 1.42
N GLY A 189 8.95 18.02 1.97
CA GLY A 189 7.88 18.08 2.97
C GLY A 189 8.34 18.73 4.28
N PRO A 190 7.41 19.25 5.09
CA PRO A 190 7.71 19.74 6.44
C PRO A 190 8.20 18.63 7.38
#